data_AF-A0A6B3EKR6-F1
#
_entry.id   AF-A0A6B3EKR6-F1
#
_cell.length_a   1.000
_cell.length_b   1.000
_cell.length_c   1.000
_cell.angle_alpha   90.00
_cell.angle_beta   90.00
_cell.angle_gamma   90.00
#
_symmetry.space_group_name_H-M   'P 1'
#
loop_
_entity.id
_entity.type
_entity.pdbx_description
1 polymer ?
#
loop_
_entity_poly.entity_id
_entity_poly.type
_entity_poly.pdbx_seq_one_letter_code
_entity_poly.pdbx_strand_id
1 'polypeptide(L)'
;TLDALSGGRVVLGAGLGGPIEDEYGSFGEPTDPRVLAGMLDEGLELLARYWTGEHVTHRGSHFTVDDAQLLPASTQRPRPPVWIGGFW
;
A
#
# COMPACT_ATOMS: atom_id res chain seq x y z
N THR A 1 12.23 0.45 -4.41
CA THR A 1 13.44 -0.40 -4.53
C THR A 1 13.29 -1.57 -5.49
N LEU A 2 12.42 -2.56 -5.23
CA LEU A 2 12.32 -3.77 -6.07
C LEU A 2 12.00 -3.44 -7.53
N ASP A 3 11.12 -2.46 -7.76
CA ASP A 3 10.79 -2.00 -9.11
C ASP A 3 12.05 -1.59 -9.91
N ALA A 4 12.90 -0.75 -9.32
CA ALA A 4 14.16 -0.32 -9.92
C ALA A 4 15.14 -1.49 -10.14
N LEU A 5 15.33 -2.35 -9.14
CA LEU A 5 16.23 -3.51 -9.25
C LEU A 5 15.77 -4.50 -10.32
N SER A 6 14.46 -4.62 -10.51
CA SER A 6 13.89 -5.49 -11.53
C SER A 6 13.97 -4.89 -12.94
N GLY A 7 14.28 -3.60 -13.08
CA GLY A 7 14.18 -2.90 -14.36
C GLY A 7 12.73 -2.66 -14.78
N GLY A 8 11.83 -2.38 -13.83
CA GLY A 8 10.44 -2.06 -14.13
C GLY A 8 9.54 -3.25 -14.40
N ARG A 9 9.77 -4.39 -13.76
CA ARG A 9 9.04 -5.65 -14.00
C ARG A 9 8.17 -6.10 -12.82
N VAL A 10 8.03 -5.26 -11.79
CA VAL A 10 7.22 -5.61 -10.62
C VAL A 10 5.73 -5.46 -10.92
N VAL A 11 4.95 -6.40 -10.40
CA VAL A 11 3.51 -6.22 -10.19
C VAL A 11 3.28 -6.27 -8.69
N LEU A 12 2.61 -5.26 -8.14
CA LEU A 12 2.19 -5.29 -6.74
C LEU A 12 0.90 -6.09 -6.64
N GLY A 13 0.98 -7.30 -6.10
CA GLY A 13 -0.18 -8.02 -5.60
C GLY A 13 -0.57 -7.48 -4.23
N ALA A 14 -1.84 -7.15 -4.04
CA ALA A 14 -2.40 -6.74 -2.75
C ALA A 14 -3.75 -7.43 -2.51
N GLY A 15 -4.20 -7.45 -1.26
CA GLY A 15 -5.47 -8.01 -0.83
C GLY A 15 -5.69 -7.70 0.63
N LEU A 16 -6.87 -8.05 1.15
CA LEU A 16 -7.23 -7.76 2.54
C LEU A 16 -6.32 -8.48 3.56
N GLY A 17 -5.73 -9.61 3.16
CA GLY A 17 -4.95 -10.48 4.04
C GLY A 17 -5.84 -11.41 4.87
N GLY A 18 -5.23 -12.45 5.46
CA GLY A 18 -5.92 -13.40 6.31
C GLY A 18 -5.28 -14.80 6.27
N PRO A 19 -5.50 -15.63 7.31
CA PRO A 19 -6.54 -15.52 8.34
C PRO A 19 -6.39 -14.34 9.31
N ILE A 20 -7.44 -13.52 9.46
CA ILE A 20 -7.32 -12.19 10.08
C ILE A 20 -6.90 -12.24 11.55
N GLU A 21 -7.53 -13.10 12.36
CA GLU A 21 -7.20 -13.20 13.79
C GLU A 21 -5.75 -13.69 14.00
N ASP A 22 -5.29 -14.64 13.19
CA ASP A 22 -3.94 -15.19 13.31
C ASP A 22 -2.87 -14.23 12.78
N GLU A 23 -3.12 -13.58 11.64
CA GLU A 23 -2.12 -12.74 10.96
C GLU A 23 -2.12 -11.28 11.43
N TYR A 24 -3.26 -10.73 11.84
CA TYR A 24 -3.36 -9.36 12.35
C TYR A 24 -3.49 -9.34 13.87
N GLY A 25 -4.40 -10.16 14.42
CA GLY A 25 -4.66 -10.20 15.86
C GLY A 25 -3.42 -10.56 16.69
N SER A 26 -2.59 -11.48 16.20
CA SER A 26 -1.31 -11.85 16.85
C SER A 26 -0.32 -10.69 17.01
N PHE A 27 -0.45 -9.64 16.19
CA PHE A 27 0.39 -8.45 16.25
C PHE A 27 -0.31 -7.26 16.93
N GLY A 28 -1.54 -7.44 17.43
CA GLY A 28 -2.34 -6.38 18.04
C GLY A 28 -2.92 -5.40 17.03
N GLU A 29 -2.97 -5.78 15.75
CA GLU A 29 -3.57 -4.98 14.68
C GLU A 29 -5.10 -5.11 14.68
N PRO A 30 -5.84 -4.19 14.03
CA PRO A 30 -7.28 -4.31 13.87
C PRO A 30 -7.69 -5.63 13.21
N THR A 31 -8.72 -6.28 13.74
CA THR A 31 -9.26 -7.52 13.17
C THR A 31 -10.64 -7.34 12.52
N ASP A 32 -11.18 -6.11 12.50
CA ASP A 32 -12.40 -5.80 11.73
C ASP A 32 -12.07 -5.71 10.23
N PRO A 33 -12.64 -6.60 9.37
CA PRO A 33 -12.40 -6.58 7.93
C PRO A 33 -12.74 -5.24 7.26
N ARG A 34 -13.71 -4.49 7.78
CA ARG A 34 -14.07 -3.17 7.21
C ARG A 34 -12.99 -2.13 7.48
N VAL A 35 -12.41 -2.16 8.68
CA VAL A 35 -11.29 -1.28 9.03
C VAL A 35 -10.09 -1.62 8.16
N LEU A 36 -9.75 -2.91 8.04
CA LEU A 36 -8.66 -3.37 7.18
C LEU A 36 -8.87 -2.99 5.71
N ALA A 37 -10.11 -3.06 5.20
CA ALA A 37 -10.43 -2.65 3.83
C ALA A 37 -10.20 -1.15 3.63
N GLY A 38 -10.65 -0.31 4.58
CA GLY A 38 -10.38 1.13 4.53
C GLY A 38 -8.89 1.47 4.58
N MET A 39 -8.12 0.75 5.42
CA MET A 39 -6.67 0.88 5.48
C MET A 39 -6.00 0.47 4.17
N LEU A 40 -6.45 -0.62 3.54
CA LEU A 40 -5.92 -1.08 2.25
C LEU A 40 -6.15 -0.03 1.15
N ASP A 41 -7.39 0.48 1.03
CA ASP A 41 -7.73 1.49 0.03
C ASP A 41 -6.90 2.77 0.22
N GLU A 42 -6.84 3.28 1.46
CA GLU A 42 -6.07 4.49 1.79
C GLU A 42 -4.55 4.28 1.57
N GLY A 43 -4.04 3.10 1.91
CA GLY A 43 -2.64 2.75 1.69
C GLY A 43 -2.28 2.66 0.21
N LEU A 44 -3.15 2.10 -0.63
CA LEU A 44 -2.93 2.02 -2.08
C LEU A 44 -2.94 3.42 -2.74
N GLU A 45 -3.79 4.33 -2.27
CA GLU A 45 -3.77 5.73 -2.70
C GLU A 45 -2.43 6.41 -2.35
N LEU A 46 -1.97 6.24 -1.10
CA LEU A 46 -0.69 6.79 -0.67
C LEU A 46 0.49 6.22 -1.45
N LEU A 47 0.52 4.91 -1.69
CA LEU A 47 1.57 4.28 -2.51
C LEU A 47 1.59 4.86 -3.94
N ALA A 48 0.42 5.09 -4.54
CA ALA A 48 0.33 5.71 -5.86
C ALA A 48 0.97 7.11 -5.88
N ARG A 49 0.77 7.91 -4.83
CA ARG A 49 1.41 9.22 -4.66
C ARG A 49 2.90 9.10 -4.42
N TYR A 50 3.34 8.20 -3.54
CA TYR A 50 4.76 8.01 -3.25
C TYR A 50 5.57 7.54 -4.45
N TRP A 51 4.98 6.76 -5.36
CA TRP A 51 5.68 6.32 -6.57
C TRP A 51 5.99 7.42 -7.57
N THR A 52 5.40 8.62 -7.44
CA THR A 52 5.82 9.80 -8.21
C THR A 52 7.20 10.30 -7.75
N GLY A 53 7.59 10.00 -6.51
CA GLY A 53 8.78 10.55 -5.86
C GLY A 53 8.59 11.94 -5.30
N GLU A 54 7.36 12.48 -5.27
CA GLU A 54 7.07 13.77 -4.67
C GLU A 54 6.87 13.67 -3.15
N HIS A 55 6.92 14.82 -2.47
CA HIS A 55 6.53 14.92 -1.08
C HIS A 55 5.01 14.73 -0.93
N VAL A 56 4.62 13.97 0.08
CA VAL A 56 3.24 13.62 0.39
C VAL A 56 2.91 14.15 1.77
N THR A 57 1.87 14.98 1.84
CA THR A 57 1.15 15.29 3.09
C THR A 57 -0.25 14.71 2.98
N HIS A 58 -0.72 14.06 4.04
CA HIS A 58 -2.00 13.35 4.07
C HIS A 58 -2.57 13.29 5.47
N ARG A 59 -3.87 13.53 5.60
CA ARG A 59 -4.63 13.40 6.86
C ARG A 59 -5.90 12.60 6.55
N GLY A 60 -5.79 11.27 6.63
CA GLY A 60 -6.91 10.37 6.39
C GLY A 60 -7.43 9.71 7.66
N SER A 61 -8.33 8.76 7.47
CA SER A 61 -8.98 8.03 8.57
C SER A 61 -8.01 7.05 9.25
N HIS A 62 -7.07 6.50 8.47
CA HIS A 62 -6.15 5.46 8.92
C HIS A 62 -4.70 5.93 8.98
N PHE A 63 -4.28 6.80 8.06
CA PHE A 63 -2.90 7.27 7.99
C PHE A 63 -2.81 8.79 8.11
N THR A 64 -1.80 9.23 8.84
CA THR A 64 -1.39 10.64 8.89
C THR A 64 0.07 10.72 8.47
N VAL A 65 0.34 11.56 7.48
CA VAL A 65 1.66 11.82 6.92
C VAL A 65 1.86 13.32 6.90
N ASP A 66 2.95 13.78 7.51
CA ASP A 66 3.41 15.17 7.40
C ASP A 66 4.68 15.21 6.56
N ASP A 67 4.56 15.76 5.35
CA ASP A 67 5.65 16.09 4.44
C ASP A 67 6.71 14.98 4.27
N ALA A 68 6.27 13.77 3.91
CA ALA A 68 7.16 12.63 3.70
C ALA A 68 7.41 12.35 2.22
N GLN A 69 8.62 11.91 1.88
CA GLN A 69 8.99 11.51 0.53
C GLN A 69 9.62 10.11 0.55
N LEU A 70 9.20 9.24 -0.38
CA LEU A 70 9.80 7.92 -0.55
C LEU A 70 10.63 7.85 -1.82
N LEU A 71 11.93 7.57 -1.65
CA LEU A 71 12.89 7.42 -2.73
C LEU A 71 13.55 6.04 -2.70
N PRO A 72 13.95 5.47 -3.85
CA PRO A 72 13.75 6.02 -5.19
C PRO A 72 12.30 5.92 -5.65
N ALA A 73 11.88 6.86 -6.50
CA ALA A 73 10.60 6.78 -7.21
C ALA A 73 10.49 5.50 -8.06
N SER A 74 9.27 5.15 -8.45
CA SER A 74 9.03 4.03 -9.36
C SER A 74 9.78 4.24 -10.68
N THR A 75 10.35 3.18 -11.24
CA THR A 75 10.84 3.11 -12.63
C THR A 75 9.67 3.00 -13.60
N GLN A 76 8.63 2.23 -13.23
CA GLN A 76 7.42 2.10 -14.04
C GLN A 76 6.57 3.39 -14.00
N ARG A 77 5.90 3.68 -15.12
CA ARG A 77 4.99 4.84 -15.29
C ARG A 77 3.61 4.36 -15.78
N PRO A 78 2.50 4.93 -15.28
CA PRO A 78 2.43 5.96 -14.24
C PRO A 78 2.82 5.46 -12.84
N ARG A 79 2.73 4.14 -12.60
CA ARG A 79 3.14 3.43 -11.39
C ARG A 79 3.30 1.93 -11.70
N PRO A 80 3.81 1.08 -10.80
CA PRO A 80 3.73 -0.36 -10.99
C PRO A 80 2.26 -0.82 -11.13
N PRO A 81 1.97 -1.82 -11.98
CA PRO A 81 0.68 -2.48 -12.01
C PRO A 81 0.31 -3.00 -10.62
N VAL A 82 -0.96 -2.83 -10.24
CA VAL A 82 -1.51 -3.32 -8.97
C VAL A 82 -2.60 -4.31 -9.28
N TRP A 83 -2.51 -5.51 -8.72
CA TRP A 83 -3.53 -6.56 -8.81
C TRP A 83 -4.10 -6.80 -7.43
N ILE A 84 -5.43 -6.79 -7.33
CA ILE A 84 -6.14 -7.04 -6.08
C ILE A 84 -6.65 -8.49 -6.10
N GLY A 85 -6.18 -9.28 -5.14
CA GLY A 85 -6.72 -10.58 -4.83
C GLY A 85 -7.98 -10.43 -3.99
N GLY A 86 -9.06 -11.07 -4.43
CA GLY A 86 -10.31 -11.19 -3.68
C GLY A 86 -10.74 -12.65 -3.61
N PHE A 87 -11.45 -12.99 -2.55
CA PHE A 87 -12.16 -14.26 -2.42
C PHE A 87 -13.67 -13.97 -2.51
N TRP A 88 -14.43 -14.94 -3.03
CA TRP A 88 -15.89 -14.90 -3.14
C TRP A 88 -16.57 -15.45 -1.89
#